data_AF-A0A6B3ESU1-F1
#
_entry.id   AF-A0A6B3ESU1-F1
#
_cell.length_a   1.000
_cell.length_b   1.000
_cell.length_c   1.000
_cell.angle_alpha   90.00
_cell.angle_beta   90.00
_cell.angle_gamma   90.00
#
_symmetry.space_group_name_H-M   'P 1'
#
loop_
_entity.id
_entity.type
_entity.pdbx_description
1 polymer ?
#
loop_
_entity_poly.entity_id
_entity_poly.type
_entity_poly.pdbx_seq_one_letter_code
_entity_poly.pdbx_strand_id
1 'polypeptide(L)'
;MLMYHSVSEVREDPYRVTVTPHRLERQLRWLRRRGLRGVCVATLLAARAAGRGEGLVGLTFDDGYADFLSHAVPLLHRYGCTAT
;
A
#
# COMPACT_ATOMS: atom_id res chain seq x y z
N MET A 1 -2.25 7.55 6.41
CA MET A 1 -1.87 7.27 5.02
C MET A 1 -0.53 6.55 5.04
N LEU A 2 -0.27 5.66 4.10
CA LEU A 2 1.03 5.01 3.88
C LEU A 2 1.43 5.26 2.41
N MET A 3 2.71 5.59 2.20
CA MET A 3 3.26 5.98 0.90
C MET A 3 4.50 5.13 0.62
N TYR A 4 4.56 4.56 -0.57
CA TYR A 4 5.61 3.68 -1.04
C TYR A 4 6.18 4.24 -2.34
N HIS A 5 7.47 4.03 -2.61
CA HIS A 5 8.11 4.53 -3.84
C HIS A 5 8.54 3.38 -4.76
N SER A 6 9.22 2.34 -4.22
CA SER A 6 9.55 1.13 -4.99
C SER A 6 9.28 -0.13 -4.16
N VAL A 7 8.88 -1.21 -4.86
CA VAL A 7 8.62 -2.52 -4.25
C VAL A 7 9.44 -3.59 -4.94
N SER A 8 10.68 -3.78 -4.48
CA SER A 8 11.64 -4.67 -5.13
C SER A 8 12.64 -5.28 -4.14
N GLU A 9 13.25 -6.40 -4.53
CA GLU A 9 14.38 -7.04 -3.83
C GLU A 9 15.70 -6.44 -4.37
N VAL A 10 15.99 -5.19 -4.00
CA VAL A 10 17.24 -4.52 -4.39
C VAL A 10 18.34 -4.75 -3.35
N ARG A 11 19.58 -4.97 -3.83
CA ARG A 11 20.77 -5.05 -2.96
C ARG A 11 21.29 -3.68 -2.54
N GLU A 12 21.08 -2.67 -3.38
CA GLU A 12 21.46 -1.29 -3.12
C GLU A 12 20.21 -0.41 -3.18
N ASP A 13 19.98 0.34 -2.10
CA ASP A 13 18.88 1.31 -1.98
C ASP A 13 19.47 2.63 -1.44
N PRO A 14 20.24 3.36 -2.25
CA PRO A 14 20.96 4.56 -1.81
C PRO A 14 20.02 5.65 -1.28
N TYR A 15 18.78 5.67 -1.77
CA TYR A 15 17.75 6.62 -1.35
C TYR A 15 16.89 6.12 -0.17
N ARG A 16 17.03 4.84 0.21
CA ARG A 16 16.24 4.20 1.29
C ARG A 16 14.74 4.27 1.08
N VAL A 17 14.30 4.25 -0.18
CA VAL A 17 12.89 4.38 -0.58
C VAL A 17 12.28 3.06 -1.05
N THR A 18 13.06 1.98 -1.08
CA THR A 18 12.62 0.68 -1.56
C THR A 18 12.14 -0.21 -0.42
N VAL A 19 10.94 -0.78 -0.58
CA VAL A 19 10.36 -1.73 0.37
C VAL A 19 10.33 -3.11 -0.27
N THR A 20 10.88 -4.12 0.39
CA THR A 20 10.81 -5.48 -0.15
C THR A 20 9.36 -5.99 -0.17
N PRO A 21 8.97 -6.86 -1.13
CA PRO A 21 7.65 -7.46 -1.17
C PRO A 21 7.25 -8.13 0.15
N HIS A 22 8.20 -8.78 0.84
CA HIS A 22 7.98 -9.38 2.15
C HIS A 22 7.62 -8.35 3.23
N ARG A 23 8.27 -7.18 3.23
CA ARG A 23 7.94 -6.10 4.17
C ARG A 23 6.57 -5.51 3.87
N LEU A 24 6.23 -5.29 2.60
CA LEU A 24 4.89 -4.85 2.20
C LEU A 24 3.83 -5.84 2.65
N GLU A 25 4.03 -7.15 2.42
CA GLU A 25 3.11 -8.19 2.88
C GLU A 25 2.88 -8.13 4.40
N ARG A 26 3.95 -7.96 5.18
CA ARG A 26 3.84 -7.85 6.65
C ARG A 26 2.99 -6.65 7.07
N GLN A 27 3.11 -5.52 6.38
CA GLN A 27 2.32 -4.32 6.64
C GLN A 27 0.84 -4.53 6.29
N LEU A 28 0.53 -5.08 5.11
CA LEU A 28 -0.85 -5.38 4.71
C LEU A 28 -1.51 -6.38 5.67
N ARG A 29 -0.77 -7.42 6.08
CA ARG A 29 -1.23 -8.38 7.09
C ARG A 29 -1.48 -7.73 8.44
N TRP A 30 -0.64 -6.77 8.84
CA TRP A 30 -0.84 -6.03 10.08
C TRP A 30 -2.10 -5.18 10.04
N LEU A 31 -2.35 -4.47 8.94
CA LEU A 31 -3.59 -3.71 8.74
C LEU A 31 -4.82 -4.60 8.90
N ARG A 32 -4.87 -5.71 8.15
CA ARG A 32 -5.98 -6.66 8.20
C ARG A 32 -6.24 -7.19 9.62
N ARG A 33 -5.18 -7.55 10.38
CA ARG A 33 -5.31 -8.03 11.77
C ARG A 33 -5.86 -6.99 12.73
N ARG A 34 -5.72 -5.70 12.41
CA ARG A 34 -6.25 -4.58 13.19
C ARG A 34 -7.66 -4.14 12.75
N GLY A 35 -8.29 -4.86 11.82
CA GLY A 35 -9.55 -4.44 11.21
C GLY A 35 -9.41 -3.22 10.30
N LEU A 36 -8.18 -2.89 9.89
CA LEU A 36 -7.91 -1.78 8.98
C LEU A 36 -7.89 -2.28 7.53
N ARG A 37 -8.45 -1.48 6.62
CA ARG A 37 -8.47 -1.75 5.18
C ARG A 37 -7.68 -0.70 4.40
N GLY A 38 -6.73 -1.15 3.59
CA GLY A 38 -6.00 -0.32 2.64
C GLY A 38 -6.90 0.08 1.46
N VAL A 39 -6.98 1.37 1.14
CA VAL A 39 -7.74 1.89 0.00
C VAL A 39 -6.94 2.96 -0.75
N CYS A 40 -7.27 3.20 -2.01
CA CYS A 40 -6.71 4.32 -2.76
C CYS A 40 -7.06 5.67 -2.09
N VAL A 41 -6.21 6.67 -2.29
CA VAL A 41 -6.33 7.98 -1.61
C VAL A 41 -7.68 8.63 -1.92
N ALA A 42 -8.14 8.54 -3.17
CA ALA A 42 -9.46 9.06 -3.58
C ALA A 42 -10.61 8.43 -2.77
N THR A 43 -10.57 7.11 -2.54
CA THR A 43 -11.59 6.41 -1.75
C THR A 43 -11.54 6.82 -0.29
N LEU A 44 -10.34 6.97 0.28
CA LEU A 44 -10.19 7.44 1.66
C LEU A 44 -10.79 8.85 1.83
N LEU A 45 -10.48 9.77 0.92
CA LEU A 45 -10.98 11.15 0.98
C LEU A 45 -12.52 11.20 0.87
N ALA A 46 -13.09 10.46 -0.08
CA ALA A 46 -14.54 10.37 -0.25
C ALA A 46 -15.22 9.77 0.99
N ALA A 47 -14.65 8.70 1.58
CA ALA A 47 -15.18 8.09 2.78
C ALA A 47 -15.10 9.02 4.00
N ARG A 48 -14.00 9.76 4.15
CA ARG A 48 -13.82 10.75 5.23
C ARG A 48 -14.83 11.89 5.12
N ALA A 49 -15.04 12.43 3.92
CA ALA A 49 -16.05 13.46 3.68
C ALA A 49 -17.47 12.97 4.04
N ALA A 50 -17.75 11.67 3.86
CA ALA A 50 -19.02 11.05 4.22
C ALA A 50 -19.09 10.53 5.67
N GLY A 51 -18.11 10.81 6.53
CA GLY A 51 -18.08 10.30 7.92
C GLY A 51 -17.82 8.80 8.07
N ARG A 52 -17.42 8.12 6.99
CA ARG A 52 -17.19 6.66 6.90
C ARG A 52 -15.72 6.28 6.75
N GLY A 53 -14.81 7.17 7.16
CA GLY A 53 -13.37 6.98 7.02
C GLY A 53 -12.71 6.14 8.12
N GLU A 54 -13.47 5.72 9.13
CA GLU A 54 -12.98 4.87 10.21
C GLU A 54 -12.58 3.48 9.67
N GLY A 55 -11.47 2.94 10.17
CA GLY A 55 -10.93 1.67 9.69
C GLY A 55 -10.26 1.73 8.31
N LEU A 56 -10.27 2.86 7.60
CA LEU A 56 -9.63 3.01 6.30
C LEU A 56 -8.23 3.62 6.39
N VAL A 57 -7.31 3.07 5.60
CA VAL A 57 -5.93 3.55 5.46
C VAL A 57 -5.65 3.81 3.98
N GLY A 58 -5.29 5.06 3.64
CA GLY A 58 -4.91 5.43 2.28
C GLY A 58 -3.55 4.83 1.92
N LEU A 59 -3.46 4.14 0.79
CA LEU A 59 -2.23 3.59 0.22
C LEU A 59 -1.93 4.32 -1.10
N THR A 60 -0.68 4.75 -1.27
CA THR A 60 -0.18 5.35 -2.51
C THR A 60 1.19 4.75 -2.86
N PHE A 61 1.42 4.52 -4.16
CA PHE A 61 2.67 4.02 -4.71
C PHE A 61 3.14 4.98 -5.80
N ASP A 62 4.20 5.72 -5.51
CA ASP A 62 4.76 6.71 -6.42
C ASP A 62 5.79 6.06 -7.36
N ASP A 63 6.22 6.77 -8.40
CA ASP A 63 7.29 6.41 -9.36
C ASP A 63 7.00 5.37 -10.44
N GLY A 64 5.81 4.73 -10.46
CA GLY A 64 5.29 4.03 -11.66
C GLY A 64 6.17 2.92 -12.23
N TYR A 65 7.09 2.37 -11.44
CA TYR A 65 8.01 1.34 -11.88
C TYR A 65 7.28 0.00 -12.15
N ALA A 66 7.79 -0.77 -13.12
CA ALA A 66 7.23 -2.08 -13.50
C ALA A 66 7.25 -3.11 -12.35
N ASP A 67 8.02 -2.85 -11.30
CA ASP A 67 8.08 -3.63 -10.06
C ASP A 67 6.76 -3.57 -9.27
N PHE A 68 6.01 -2.46 -9.35
CA PHE A 68 4.70 -2.30 -8.71
C PHE A 68 3.68 -3.33 -9.21
N LEU A 69 3.56 -3.46 -10.54
CA LEU A 69 2.66 -4.42 -11.17
C LEU A 69 3.06 -5.87 -10.83
N SER A 70 4.36 -6.13 -10.72
CA SER A 70 4.91 -7.47 -10.53
C SER A 70 4.84 -7.95 -9.08
N HIS A 71 4.99 -7.04 -8.11
CA HIS A 71 5.09 -7.38 -6.69
C HIS A 71 3.97 -6.82 -5.81
N ALA A 72 3.58 -5.56 -6.00
CA ALA A 72 2.63 -4.90 -5.13
C ALA A 72 1.18 -5.27 -5.47
N VAL A 73 0.81 -5.28 -6.75
CA VAL A 73 -0.58 -5.59 -7.18
C VAL A 73 -1.06 -6.98 -6.72
N PRO A 74 -0.29 -8.07 -6.88
CA PRO A 74 -0.70 -9.39 -6.36
C PRO A 74 -0.92 -9.39 -4.85
N LEU A 75 -0.09 -8.66 -4.10
CA LEU A 75 -0.23 -8.52 -2.66
C LEU A 75 -1.47 -7.71 -2.28
N LEU A 76 -1.72 -6.56 -2.94
CA LEU A 76 -2.90 -5.75 -2.71
C LEU A 76 -4.18 -6.58 -2.94
N HIS A 77 -4.24 -7.34 -4.04
CA HIS A 77 -5.36 -8.24 -4.34
C HIS A 77 -5.54 -9.31 -3.25
N ARG A 78 -4.46 -9.99 -2.85
CA ARG A 78 -4.48 -11.03 -1.81
C ARG A 78 -5.02 -10.52 -0.46
N TYR A 79 -4.80 -9.24 -0.14
CA TYR A 79 -5.23 -8.63 1.11
C TYR A 79 -6.47 -7.72 0.96
N GLY A 80 -7.14 -7.73 -0.20
CA GLY A 80 -8.37 -6.94 -0.44
C GLY A 80 -8.18 -5.43 -0.35
N CYS A 81 -6.96 -4.96 -0.65
CA CYS A 81 -6.57 -3.55 -0.60
C CYS A 81 -6.60 -2.93 -2.00
N THR A 82 -6.86 -1.63 -2.06
CA THR A 82 -6.63 -0.81 -3.27
C THR A 82 -5.61 0.28 -2.96
N ALA A 83 -4.99 0.84 -3.99
CA ALA A 83 -4.03 1.92 -3.86
C ALA A 83 -4.12 2.89 -5.04
N THR A 84 -3.56 4.08 -4.87
CA THR A 84 -3.26 5.02 -5.95
C THR A 84 -1.85 4.77 -6.43
#